data_AF-A0A6A7GBL4-F1
#
_entry.id   AF-A0A6A7GBL4-F1
#
_cell.length_a   1.000
_cell.length_b   1.000
_cell.length_c   1.000
_cell.angle_alpha   90.00
_cell.angle_beta   90.00
_cell.angle_gamma   90.00
#
_symmetry.space_group_name_H-M   'P 1'
#
loop_
_entity.id
_entity.type
_entity.pdbx_description
1 polymer ?
#
loop_
_entity_poly.entity_id
_entity_poly.type
_entity_poly.pdbx_seq_one_letter_code
_entity_poly.pdbx_strand_id
1 'polypeptide(L)'
;RFPRLTVCKLQYHSRGGSINSYYPLCLLPINCFNDKIFLFMYFWYAMLFGLSVLRGLYMMVLLTCKPARRLRLKLSAKLVPEDTLNRFINSHNLSDWFVLCNLAPIMDPVLIAELVTQLVYEVGDSSDTKQSRLGKQEKSLQSVNYI
;
A
#
# COMPACT_ATOMS: atom_id res chain seq x y z
N ARG A 1 30.99 -19.58 7.10
CA ARG A 1 31.28 -19.10 5.72
C ARG A 1 31.75 -20.29 4.92
N PHE A 2 31.01 -20.68 3.87
CA PHE A 2 31.39 -21.82 3.02
C PHE A 2 32.69 -21.50 2.26
N PRO A 3 33.63 -22.44 2.10
CA PRO A 3 34.91 -22.20 1.42
C PRO A 3 34.67 -21.76 -0.03
N ARG A 4 35.36 -20.70 -0.45
CA ARG A 4 35.29 -20.16 -1.83
C ARG A 4 36.23 -20.87 -2.81
N LEU A 5 37.10 -21.73 -2.26
CA LEU A 5 38.13 -22.48 -2.93
C LEU A 5 38.05 -23.93 -2.43
N THR A 6 38.03 -24.88 -3.35
CA THR A 6 38.11 -26.31 -3.04
C THR A 6 39.26 -26.93 -3.82
N VAL A 7 39.97 -27.87 -3.21
CA VAL A 7 41.00 -28.65 -3.92
C VAL A 7 40.30 -29.82 -4.60
N CYS A 8 40.39 -29.89 -5.92
CA CYS A 8 39.84 -30.99 -6.71
C CYS A 8 40.94 -32.03 -6.94
N LYS A 9 40.70 -33.32 -6.66
CA LYS A 9 41.65 -34.39 -7.00
C LYS A 9 41.33 -34.91 -8.40
N LEU A 10 42.19 -34.61 -9.37
CA LEU A 10 42.11 -35.19 -10.71
C LEU A 10 43.15 -36.30 -10.85
N GLN A 11 42.68 -37.50 -11.14
CA GLN A 11 43.53 -38.64 -11.47
C GLN A 11 43.51 -38.83 -12.98
N TYR A 12 44.69 -38.92 -13.60
CA TYR A 12 44.81 -39.20 -15.03
C TYR A 12 45.87 -40.26 -15.29
N HIS A 13 45.68 -41.03 -16.36
CA HIS A 13 46.64 -42.03 -16.80
C HIS A 13 47.62 -41.40 -17.79
N SER A 14 48.91 -41.52 -17.51
CA SER A 14 49.96 -41.16 -18.48
C SER A 14 50.13 -42.26 -19.52
N ARG A 15 50.71 -41.94 -20.69
CA ARG A 15 50.92 -42.87 -21.82
C ARG A 15 51.74 -44.12 -21.47
N GLY A 16 52.45 -44.13 -20.34
CA GLY A 16 53.18 -45.28 -19.80
C GLY A 16 52.43 -46.14 -18.77
N GLY A 17 51.12 -45.95 -18.58
CA GLY A 17 50.30 -46.73 -17.66
C GLY A 17 50.36 -46.28 -16.18
N SER A 18 51.18 -45.28 -15.84
CA SER A 18 51.25 -44.73 -14.49
C SER A 18 50.07 -43.81 -14.18
N ILE A 19 49.46 -44.01 -13.00
CA ILE A 19 48.40 -43.16 -12.46
C ILE A 19 49.06 -41.96 -11.79
N ASN A 20 48.82 -40.75 -12.31
CA ASN A 20 49.31 -39.51 -11.74
C ASN A 20 48.13 -38.71 -11.17
N SER A 21 48.34 -38.10 -10.00
CA SER A 21 47.32 -37.28 -9.33
C SER A 21 47.72 -35.80 -9.39
N TYR A 22 46.82 -34.95 -9.89
CA TYR A 22 46.98 -33.49 -9.92
C TYR A 22 45.89 -32.84 -9.05
N TYR A 23 46.25 -31.77 -8.35
CA TYR A 23 45.39 -31.11 -7.36
C TYR A 23 45.17 -29.63 -7.71
N PRO A 24 44.37 -29.30 -8.74
CA PRO A 24 44.04 -27.91 -9.03
C PRO A 24 43.11 -27.32 -7.97
N LEU A 25 43.22 -26.00 -7.81
CA LEU A 25 42.31 -25.18 -7.01
C LEU A 25 41.08 -24.85 -7.85
N CYS A 26 39.91 -25.33 -7.42
CA CYS A 26 38.61 -25.04 -8.00
C CYS A 26 37.99 -23.84 -7.28
N LEU A 27 37.58 -22.82 -8.05
CA LEU A 27 36.73 -21.75 -7.55
C LEU A 27 35.28 -22.23 -7.56
N LEU A 28 34.53 -21.91 -6.51
CA LEU A 28 33.08 -22.09 -6.49
C LEU A 28 32.41 -20.75 -6.86
N PRO A 29 32.31 -20.41 -8.16
CA PRO A 29 31.84 -19.10 -8.59
C PRO A 29 30.44 -18.80 -8.09
N ILE A 30 29.59 -19.83 -7.91
CA ILE A 30 28.25 -19.69 -7.35
C ILE A 30 28.26 -19.11 -5.92
N ASN A 31 29.19 -19.54 -5.07
CA ASN A 31 29.29 -19.07 -3.68
C ASN A 31 29.85 -17.64 -3.61
N CYS A 32 30.71 -17.26 -4.55
CA CYS A 32 31.21 -15.89 -4.68
C CYS A 32 30.15 -14.95 -5.27
N PHE A 33 29.40 -15.40 -6.27
CA PHE A 33 28.33 -14.66 -6.91
C PHE A 33 27.21 -14.36 -5.93
N ASN A 34 26.83 -15.37 -5.14
CA ASN A 34 25.82 -15.28 -4.09
C ASN A 34 26.13 -14.17 -3.07
N ASP A 35 27.38 -14.08 -2.63
CA ASP A 35 27.86 -13.05 -1.71
C ASP A 35 27.71 -11.63 -2.28
N LYS A 36 27.84 -11.46 -3.61
CA LYS A 36 27.73 -10.16 -4.27
C LYS A 36 26.28 -9.77 -4.56
N ILE A 37 25.43 -10.71 -5.00
CA ILE A 37 24.01 -10.43 -5.26
C ILE A 37 23.23 -10.18 -3.96
N PHE A 38 23.55 -10.90 -2.87
CA PHE A 38 22.89 -10.67 -1.59
C PHE A 38 23.22 -9.29 -1.01
N LEU A 39 24.46 -8.83 -1.18
CA LEU A 39 24.84 -7.48 -0.77
C LEU A 39 24.06 -6.41 -1.56
N PHE A 40 23.94 -6.57 -2.88
CA PHE A 40 23.16 -5.65 -3.72
C PHE A 40 21.68 -5.64 -3.34
N MET A 41 21.07 -6.83 -3.21
CA MET A 41 19.67 -6.97 -2.82
C MET A 41 19.40 -6.39 -1.44
N TYR A 42 20.32 -6.54 -0.49
CA TYR A 42 20.17 -5.96 0.84
C TYR A 42 20.02 -4.43 0.80
N PHE A 43 20.90 -3.73 0.07
CA PHE A 43 20.78 -2.27 -0.08
C PHE A 43 19.51 -1.85 -0.82
N TRP A 44 19.17 -2.59 -1.88
CA TRP A 44 17.94 -2.36 -2.63
C TRP A 44 16.68 -2.50 -1.76
N TYR A 45 16.56 -3.62 -1.03
CA TYR A 45 15.45 -3.85 -0.12
C TYR A 45 15.43 -2.86 1.03
N ALA A 46 16.58 -2.45 1.57
CA ALA A 46 16.66 -1.42 2.59
C ALA A 46 16.12 -0.06 2.08
N MET A 47 16.47 0.32 0.84
CA MET A 47 15.92 1.53 0.20
C MET A 47 14.40 1.42 -0.01
N LEU A 48 13.93 0.31 -0.58
CA LEU A 48 12.49 0.08 -0.78
C LEU A 48 11.71 0.05 0.53
N PHE A 49 12.29 -0.54 1.57
CA PHE A 49 11.71 -0.55 2.91
C PHE A 49 11.62 0.88 3.46
N GLY A 50 12.69 1.67 3.35
CA GLY A 50 12.69 3.08 3.76
C GLY A 50 11.62 3.91 3.04
N LEU A 51 11.50 3.77 1.72
CA LEU A 51 10.46 4.45 0.93
C LEU A 51 9.05 4.00 1.33
N SER A 52 8.86 2.71 1.56
CA SER A 52 7.56 2.14 1.99
C SER A 52 7.17 2.64 3.37
N VAL A 53 8.11 2.68 4.32
CA VAL A 53 7.89 3.21 5.67
C VAL A 53 7.58 4.70 5.60
N LEU A 54 8.34 5.49 4.83
CA LEU A 54 8.07 6.92 4.67
C LEU A 54 6.67 7.16 4.09
N ARG A 55 6.28 6.39 3.08
CA ARG A 55 4.92 6.45 2.51
C ARG A 55 3.85 6.05 3.53
N GLY A 56 4.12 5.03 4.33
CA GLY A 56 3.25 4.58 5.42
C GLY A 56 3.07 5.67 6.48
N LEU A 57 4.16 6.26 6.96
CA LEU A 57 4.15 7.36 7.93
C LEU A 57 3.41 8.58 7.39
N TYR A 58 3.65 8.97 6.14
CA TYR A 58 2.89 10.01 5.48
C TYR A 58 1.38 9.71 5.54
N MET A 59 0.96 8.50 5.15
CA MET A 59 -0.44 8.12 5.21
C MET A 59 -0.99 8.13 6.64
N MET A 60 -0.24 7.64 7.63
CA MET A 60 -0.64 7.66 9.04
C MET A 60 -0.87 9.08 9.53
N VAL A 61 0.04 10.02 9.24
CA VAL A 61 -0.12 11.45 9.60
C VAL A 61 -1.38 12.04 8.96
N LEU A 62 -1.64 11.73 7.68
CA LEU A 62 -2.84 12.20 6.99
C LEU A 62 -4.14 11.63 7.56
N LEU A 63 -4.11 10.40 8.09
CA LEU A 63 -5.27 9.79 8.74
C LEU A 63 -5.57 10.43 10.11
N THR A 64 -4.56 10.81 10.86
CA THR A 64 -4.73 11.41 12.20
C THR A 64 -5.17 12.88 12.12
N CYS A 65 -4.75 13.62 11.09
CA CYS A 65 -5.01 15.06 10.98
C CYS A 65 -6.19 15.39 10.05
N LYS A 66 -7.36 15.73 10.63
CA LYS A 66 -8.51 16.29 9.89
C LYS A 66 -8.20 17.48 8.96
N PRO A 67 -7.33 18.46 9.30
CA PRO A 67 -7.02 19.55 8.36
C PRO A 67 -6.15 19.10 7.18
N ALA A 68 -5.25 18.13 7.37
CA ALA A 68 -4.45 17.55 6.28
C ALA A 68 -5.34 16.77 5.30
N ARG A 69 -6.37 16.09 5.82
CA ARG A 69 -7.41 15.41 5.04
C ARG A 69 -8.13 16.36 4.06
N ARG A 70 -8.46 17.56 4.54
CA ARG A 70 -9.10 18.62 3.76
C ARG A 70 -8.16 19.18 2.69
N LEU A 71 -6.93 19.49 3.06
CA LEU A 71 -5.94 20.04 2.14
C LEU A 71 -5.65 19.10 0.96
N ARG A 72 -5.46 17.81 1.23
CA ARG A 72 -5.18 16.82 0.18
C ARG A 72 -6.35 16.66 -0.79
N LEU A 73 -7.58 16.60 -0.28
CA LEU A 73 -8.75 16.49 -1.14
C LEU A 73 -8.95 17.76 -1.99
N LYS A 74 -8.69 18.94 -1.43
CA LYS A 74 -8.69 20.20 -2.18
C LYS A 74 -7.65 20.22 -3.30
N LEU A 75 -6.46 19.67 -3.06
CA LEU A 75 -5.42 19.56 -4.08
C LEU A 75 -5.80 18.59 -5.19
N SER A 76 -6.41 17.45 -4.83
CA SER A 76 -6.81 16.42 -5.79
C SER A 76 -8.10 16.77 -6.56
N ALA A 77 -9.04 17.51 -5.97
CA ALA A 77 -10.34 17.86 -6.54
C ALA A 77 -10.48 19.39 -6.67
N LYS A 78 -9.56 20.01 -7.39
CA LYS A 78 -9.42 21.48 -7.48
C LYS A 78 -10.65 22.20 -8.04
N LEU A 79 -11.51 21.50 -8.79
CA LEU A 79 -12.72 22.02 -9.43
C LEU A 79 -13.97 21.97 -8.53
N VAL A 80 -13.90 21.33 -7.36
CA VAL A 80 -15.07 21.12 -6.49
C VAL A 80 -15.25 22.30 -5.53
N PRO A 81 -16.48 22.83 -5.36
CA PRO A 81 -16.79 23.86 -4.39
C PRO A 81 -16.45 23.44 -2.94
N GLU A 82 -15.86 24.35 -2.17
CA GLU A 82 -15.40 24.11 -0.80
C GLU A 82 -16.54 23.66 0.14
N ASP A 83 -17.78 24.10 -0.13
CA ASP A 83 -18.96 23.77 0.68
C ASP A 83 -19.40 22.31 0.51
N THR A 84 -19.43 21.82 -0.72
CA THR A 84 -19.70 20.41 -1.04
C THR A 84 -18.62 19.50 -0.44
N LEU A 85 -17.37 19.96 -0.48
CA LEU A 85 -16.23 19.25 0.08
C LEU A 85 -16.29 19.12 1.60
N ASN A 86 -16.65 20.22 2.29
CA ASN A 86 -16.79 20.24 3.74
C ASN A 86 -17.93 19.32 4.21
N ARG A 87 -19.04 19.29 3.46
CA ARG A 87 -20.15 18.36 3.73
C ARG A 87 -19.69 16.91 3.59
N PHE A 88 -19.00 16.57 2.50
CA PHE A 88 -18.46 15.23 2.25
C PHE A 88 -17.50 14.77 3.36
N ILE A 89 -16.56 15.63 3.77
CA ILE A 89 -15.57 15.31 4.82
C ILE A 89 -16.22 15.05 6.19
N ASN A 90 -17.36 15.69 6.46
CA ASN A 90 -18.08 15.55 7.73
C ASN A 90 -19.10 14.40 7.71
N SER A 91 -19.66 14.05 6.55
CA SER A 91 -20.65 12.96 6.43
C SER A 91 -20.02 11.59 6.15
N HIS A 92 -18.89 11.53 5.44
CA HIS A 92 -18.31 10.26 4.97
C HIS A 92 -17.18 9.70 5.84
N ASN A 93 -17.07 8.37 5.77
CA ASN A 93 -16.04 7.62 6.46
C ASN A 93 -14.63 7.91 5.89
N LEU A 94 -13.61 7.67 6.72
CA LEU A 94 -12.19 7.82 6.33
C LEU A 94 -11.82 7.00 5.08
N SER A 95 -12.48 5.85 4.88
CA SER A 95 -12.29 4.98 3.72
C SER A 95 -12.72 5.63 2.41
N ASP A 96 -13.92 6.21 2.37
CA ASP A 96 -14.46 6.85 1.15
C ASP A 96 -13.57 8.02 0.73
N TRP A 97 -13.13 8.82 1.70
CA TRP A 97 -12.17 9.90 1.46
C TRP A 97 -10.86 9.39 0.85
N PHE A 98 -10.33 8.27 1.35
CA PHE A 98 -9.10 7.69 0.84
C PHE A 98 -9.27 7.21 -0.59
N VAL A 99 -10.34 6.46 -0.90
CA VAL A 99 -10.63 5.98 -2.26
C VAL A 99 -10.70 7.17 -3.20
N LEU A 100 -11.42 8.22 -2.83
CA LEU A 100 -11.61 9.41 -3.66
C LEU A 100 -10.30 10.17 -3.89
N CYS A 101 -9.42 10.25 -2.88
CA CYS A 101 -8.08 10.84 -3.02
C CYS A 101 -7.11 10.03 -3.90
N ASN A 102 -7.30 8.71 -4.03
CA ASN A 102 -6.51 7.88 -4.93
C ASN A 102 -7.09 7.88 -6.36
N LEU A 103 -8.41 8.02 -6.49
CA LEU A 103 -9.11 8.06 -7.76
C LEU A 103 -8.98 9.41 -8.47
N ALA A 104 -9.03 10.51 -7.73
CA ALA A 104 -8.97 11.87 -8.25
C ALA A 104 -7.79 12.17 -9.19
N PRO A 105 -6.53 11.77 -8.93
CA PRO A 105 -5.43 11.98 -9.88
C PRO A 105 -5.47 11.08 -11.12
N ILE A 106 -6.30 10.03 -11.12
CA ILE A 106 -6.45 9.09 -12.24
C ILE A 106 -7.54 9.57 -13.22
N MET A 107 -8.52 10.32 -12.71
CA MET A 107 -9.70 10.76 -13.45
C MET A 107 -9.59 12.20 -13.95
N ASP A 108 -10.35 12.55 -14.98
CA ASP A 108 -10.51 13.93 -15.41
C ASP A 108 -11.13 14.80 -14.29
N PRO A 109 -10.69 16.06 -14.14
CA PRO A 109 -11.11 16.93 -13.04
C PRO A 109 -12.59 17.30 -13.08
N VAL A 110 -13.26 17.18 -14.23
CA VAL A 110 -14.71 17.39 -14.38
C VAL A 110 -15.47 16.16 -13.86
N LEU A 111 -15.03 14.96 -14.26
CA LEU A 111 -15.66 13.71 -13.86
C LEU A 111 -15.59 13.48 -12.35
N ILE A 112 -14.47 13.80 -11.72
CA ILE A 112 -14.35 13.68 -10.26
C ILE A 112 -15.27 14.66 -9.53
N ALA A 113 -15.49 15.86 -10.07
CA ALA A 113 -16.36 16.84 -9.47
C ALA A 113 -17.83 16.42 -9.53
N GLU A 114 -18.25 15.86 -10.66
CA GLU A 114 -19.58 15.28 -10.82
C GLU A 114 -19.79 14.08 -9.90
N LEU A 115 -18.81 13.17 -9.83
CA LEU A 115 -18.85 12.00 -8.96
C LEU A 115 -18.97 12.39 -7.47
N VAL A 116 -18.21 13.36 -6.99
CA VAL A 116 -18.32 13.87 -5.61
C VAL A 116 -19.70 14.45 -5.34
N THR A 117 -20.25 15.19 -6.30
CA THR A 117 -21.56 15.83 -6.16
C THR A 117 -22.68 14.79 -6.08
N GLN A 118 -22.62 13.75 -6.91
CA GLN A 118 -23.55 12.62 -6.86
C GLN A 118 -23.45 11.83 -5.55
N LEU A 119 -22.22 11.55 -5.07
CA LEU A 119 -21.99 10.86 -3.80
C LEU A 119 -22.59 11.61 -2.60
N VAL A 120 -22.46 12.95 -2.58
CA VAL A 120 -23.05 13.79 -1.52
C VAL A 120 -24.58 13.78 -1.57
N TYR A 121 -25.16 13.74 -2.78
CA TYR A 121 -26.61 13.70 -2.98
C TYR A 121 -27.23 12.37 -2.51
N GLU A 122 -26.68 11.24 -2.94
CA GLU A 122 -27.14 9.88 -2.55
C GLU A 122 -27.10 9.64 -1.04
N VAL A 123 -26.08 10.19 -0.36
CA VAL A 123 -25.97 10.09 1.10
C VAL A 123 -26.96 11.01 1.82
N GLY A 124 -27.30 12.17 1.26
CA GLY A 124 -28.38 13.02 1.80
C GLY A 124 -29.69 12.24 1.93
N ASP A 125 -30.09 11.54 0.87
CA ASP A 125 -31.33 10.74 0.83
C ASP A 125 -31.28 9.51 1.77
N SER A 126 -30.10 8.87 1.86
CA SER A 126 -29.87 7.74 2.77
C SER A 126 -29.89 8.13 4.26
N SER A 127 -29.51 9.36 4.59
CA SER A 127 -29.49 9.91 5.96
C SER A 127 -30.92 10.15 6.48
N ASP A 128 -31.76 10.76 5.65
CA ASP A 128 -33.17 11.02 5.97
C ASP A 128 -33.98 9.72 6.12
N THR A 129 -33.64 8.69 5.33
CA THR A 129 -34.25 7.35 5.42
C THR A 129 -33.80 6.57 6.68
N LYS A 130 -32.60 6.82 7.21
CA LYS A 130 -32.13 6.22 8.48
C LYS A 130 -32.74 6.92 9.70
N GLN A 131 -32.82 8.25 9.68
CA GLN A 131 -33.42 9.06 10.75
C GLN A 131 -34.92 8.73 10.94
N SER A 132 -35.65 8.56 9.83
CA SER A 132 -37.08 8.18 9.82
C SER A 132 -37.33 6.74 10.29
N ARG A 133 -36.40 5.80 10.04
CA ARG A 133 -36.50 4.43 10.56
C ARG A 133 -36.13 4.31 12.04
N LEU A 134 -35.12 5.04 12.53
CA LEU A 134 -34.80 5.11 13.97
C LEU A 134 -35.95 5.73 14.77
N GLY A 135 -36.52 6.84 14.31
CA GLY A 135 -37.68 7.46 14.96
C GLY A 135 -38.95 6.59 14.93
N LYS A 136 -39.09 5.69 13.96
CA LYS A 136 -40.19 4.70 13.91
C LYS A 136 -39.95 3.52 14.86
N GLN A 137 -38.69 3.06 14.99
CA GLN A 137 -38.31 2.03 15.96
C GLN A 137 -38.48 2.52 17.41
N GLU A 138 -38.09 3.75 17.70
CA GLU A 138 -38.24 4.35 19.04
C GLU A 138 -39.73 4.45 19.45
N LYS A 139 -40.60 4.86 18.52
CA LYS A 139 -42.06 4.89 18.74
C LYS A 139 -42.67 3.49 18.91
N SER A 140 -42.19 2.48 18.18
CA SER A 140 -42.66 1.09 18.34
C SER A 140 -42.24 0.44 19.66
N LEU A 141 -41.08 0.84 20.21
CA LEU A 141 -40.60 0.38 21.52
C LEU A 141 -41.36 1.05 22.67
N GLN A 142 -41.75 2.33 22.51
CA GLN A 142 -42.61 3.00 23.49
C GLN A 142 -44.04 2.46 23.52
N SER A 143 -44.58 1.97 22.40
CA SER A 143 -45.90 1.33 22.38
C SER A 143 -45.96 -0.05 23.03
N VAL A 144 -44.83 -0.77 23.12
CA VAL A 144 -44.75 -2.10 23.79
C VAL A 144 -44.52 -1.97 25.29
N ASN A 145 -43.86 -0.91 25.76
CA ASN A 145 -43.63 -0.64 27.18
C ASN A 145 -44.84 -0.01 27.92
N TYR A 146 -45.95 0.22 27.23
CA TYR A 146 -47.16 0.84 27.78
C TYR A 146 -48.39 -0.10 27.79
N ILE A 147 -48.16 -1.40 27.60
CA ILE A 147 -49.10 -2.52 27.79
C ILE A 147 -48.51 -3.42 28.89
#